data_AF-A0A934DMP1-F1
#
_entry.id   AF-A0A934DMP1-F1
#
_cell.length_a   1.000
_cell.length_b   1.000
_cell.length_c   1.000
_cell.angle_alpha   90.00
_cell.angle_beta   90.00
_cell.angle_gamma   90.00
#
_symmetry.space_group_name_H-M   'P 1'
#
loop_
_entity.id
_entity.type
_entity.pdbx_description
1 polymer ?
#
loop_
_entity_poly.entity_id
_entity_poly.type
_entity_poly.pdbx_seq_one_letter_code
_entity_poly.pdbx_strand_id
1 'polypeptide(L)'
;MQEGTGACGINCLVCGLFRQGKCGPCAPGTHAQAQQKLATQLRLLGGTCPILQCAVERKVAHCSADCGLYPCPRFLAGPYPFSKGYLEMQMRRRGQSAPQGQPSPAPDKPPSLH
;
A
#
# COMPACT_ATOMS: atom_id res chain seq x y z
N MET A 1 11.47 15.73 -8.67
CA MET A 1 10.34 15.04 -9.32
C MET A 1 9.33 14.62 -8.26
N GLN A 2 8.03 14.51 -8.57
CA GLN A 2 7.04 14.04 -7.58
C GLN A 2 7.08 12.51 -7.51
N GLU A 3 7.13 11.95 -6.30
CA GLU A 3 7.16 10.51 -6.10
C GLU A 3 5.74 9.95 -6.06
N GLY A 4 5.37 9.27 -7.15
CA GLY A 4 4.01 8.78 -7.33
C GLY A 4 3.65 7.59 -6.46
N THR A 5 4.60 6.68 -6.22
CA THR A 5 4.32 5.45 -5.46
C THR A 5 4.29 5.74 -3.97
N GLY A 6 3.13 5.54 -3.36
CA GLY A 6 2.97 5.70 -1.92
C GLY A 6 3.71 4.61 -1.13
N ALA A 7 3.89 4.83 0.17
CA ALA A 7 4.42 3.81 1.07
C ALA A 7 3.61 2.49 1.06
N CYS A 8 2.33 2.55 0.71
CA CYS A 8 1.47 1.37 0.57
C CYS A 8 1.65 0.59 -0.77
N GLY A 9 2.49 1.09 -1.68
CA GLY A 9 2.72 0.50 -3.01
C GLY A 9 1.72 0.91 -4.09
N ILE A 10 0.71 1.73 -3.76
CA ILE A 10 -0.23 2.29 -4.75
C ILE A 10 0.40 3.51 -5.40
N ASN A 11 0.37 3.57 -6.73
CA ASN A 11 0.78 4.78 -7.44
C ASN A 11 -0.34 5.85 -7.36
N CYS A 12 -0.07 6.91 -6.61
CA CYS A 12 -0.98 8.00 -6.38
C CYS A 12 -1.18 8.90 -7.61
N LEU A 13 -0.27 8.92 -8.59
CA LEU A 13 -0.43 9.74 -9.80
C LEU A 13 -1.56 9.23 -10.71
N VAL A 14 -1.95 7.96 -10.56
CA VAL A 14 -3.10 7.37 -11.25
C VAL A 14 -4.33 7.24 -10.34
N CYS A 15 -4.26 7.72 -9.10
CA CYS A 15 -5.40 7.70 -8.18
C CYS A 15 -6.50 8.65 -8.65
N GLY A 16 -7.76 8.23 -8.54
CA GLY A 16 -8.91 9.06 -8.92
C GLY A 16 -8.94 10.43 -8.25
N LEU A 17 -8.54 10.52 -6.98
CA LEU A 17 -8.46 11.80 -6.28
C LEU A 17 -7.36 12.72 -6.83
N PHE A 18 -6.21 12.16 -7.23
CA PHE A 18 -5.14 12.94 -7.85
C PHE A 18 -5.56 13.43 -9.25
N ARG A 19 -6.18 12.54 -10.05
CA ARG A 19 -6.70 12.89 -11.39
C ARG A 19 -7.79 13.95 -11.34
N GLN A 20 -8.51 14.09 -10.23
CA GLN A 20 -9.49 15.14 -9.98
C GLN A 20 -8.90 16.41 -9.35
N GLY A 21 -7.58 16.48 -9.10
CA GLY A 21 -6.93 17.64 -8.47
C GLY A 21 -7.26 17.81 -6.98
N LYS A 22 -7.87 16.82 -6.33
CA LYS A 22 -8.33 16.89 -4.93
C LYS A 22 -7.26 16.46 -3.92
N CYS A 23 -6.14 15.93 -4.40
CA CYS A 23 -5.18 15.21 -3.58
C CYS A 23 -3.79 15.23 -4.23
N GLY A 24 -2.75 15.48 -3.44
CA GLY A 24 -1.35 15.26 -3.85
C GLY A 24 -0.88 13.82 -3.58
N PRO A 25 0.25 13.41 -4.20
CA PRO A 25 0.83 12.08 -4.02
C PRO A 25 1.23 11.79 -2.57
N CYS A 26 1.16 10.52 -2.18
CA CYS A 26 1.52 10.09 -0.83
C CYS A 26 3.02 9.85 -0.63
N ALA A 27 3.76 9.55 -1.71
CA ALA A 27 5.20 9.29 -1.71
C ALA A 27 5.67 8.10 -0.83
N PRO A 28 6.93 7.66 -0.96
CA PRO A 28 7.55 6.75 -0.01
C PRO A 28 7.63 7.36 1.39
N GLY A 29 7.60 6.54 2.44
CA GLY A 29 7.66 7.04 3.82
C GLY A 29 8.97 7.73 4.19
N THR A 30 10.04 7.52 3.42
CA THR A 30 11.33 8.19 3.57
C THR A 30 11.40 9.55 2.86
N HIS A 31 10.40 9.89 2.03
CA HIS A 31 10.42 11.09 1.21
C HIS A 31 9.71 12.26 1.91
N ALA A 32 10.24 13.48 1.81
CA ALA A 32 9.67 14.67 2.46
C ALA A 32 8.21 14.96 2.07
N GLN A 33 7.82 14.60 0.84
CA GLN A 33 6.44 14.70 0.35
C GLN A 33 5.44 13.89 1.18
N ALA A 34 5.85 12.76 1.80
CA ALA A 34 4.99 11.98 2.68
C ALA A 34 4.63 12.75 3.96
N GLN A 35 5.59 13.49 4.54
CA GLN A 35 5.35 14.34 5.70
C GLN A 35 4.38 15.48 5.37
N GLN A 36 4.57 16.13 4.22
CA GLN A 36 3.66 17.16 3.70
C GLN A 36 2.24 16.60 3.49
N LYS A 37 2.15 15.36 2.99
CA LYS A 37 0.88 14.67 2.81
C LYS A 37 0.17 14.42 4.14
N LEU A 38 0.89 13.93 5.14
CA LEU A 38 0.32 13.67 6.48
C LEU A 38 -0.19 14.96 7.12
N ALA A 39 0.58 16.06 7.07
CA ALA A 39 0.16 17.36 7.56
C ALA A 39 -1.12 17.85 6.84
N THR A 40 -1.19 17.65 5.53
CA THR A 40 -2.38 17.98 4.73
C THR A 40 -3.59 17.14 5.10
N GLN A 41 -3.41 15.82 5.29
CA GLN A 41 -4.48 14.92 5.71
C GLN A 41 -5.02 15.32 7.08
N LEU A 42 -4.14 15.56 8.05
CA LEU A 42 -4.54 15.99 9.38
C LEU A 42 -5.36 17.28 9.34
N ARG A 43 -4.89 18.29 8.59
CA ARG A 43 -5.56 19.59 8.45
C ARG A 43 -6.93 19.50 7.77
N LEU A 44 -7.07 18.67 6.73
CA LEU A 44 -8.28 18.62 5.89
C LEU A 44 -9.28 17.54 6.32
N LEU A 45 -8.82 16.44 6.90
CA LEU A 45 -9.63 15.25 7.20
C LEU A 45 -9.75 14.97 8.70
N GLY A 46 -9.05 15.73 9.55
CA GLY A 46 -9.02 15.48 11.00
C GLY A 46 -8.24 14.21 11.40
N GLY A 47 -7.54 13.59 10.46
CA GLY A 47 -6.78 12.37 10.68
C GLY A 47 -5.82 12.06 9.54
N THR A 48 -4.94 11.10 9.76
CA THR A 48 -3.88 10.69 8.82
C THR A 48 -4.14 9.28 8.28
N CYS A 49 -3.50 8.94 7.17
CA CYS A 49 -3.42 7.55 6.72
C CYS A 49 -2.50 6.76 7.68
N PRO A 50 -3.00 5.79 8.49
CA PRO A 50 -2.16 5.03 9.42
C PRO A 50 -1.03 4.23 8.76
N ILE A 51 -1.17 3.80 7.49
CA ILE A 51 -0.07 3.15 6.76
C ILE A 51 1.05 4.15 6.48
N LEU A 52 0.71 5.32 5.93
CA LEU A 52 1.70 6.34 5.58
C LEU A 52 2.39 6.89 6.84
N GLN A 53 1.62 7.17 7.89
CA GLN A 53 2.16 7.64 9.16
C GLN A 53 3.17 6.65 9.72
N CYS A 54 2.80 5.37 9.82
CA CYS A 54 3.69 4.34 10.32
C CYS A 54 4.96 4.20 9.46
N ALA A 55 4.85 4.32 8.14
CA ALA A 55 5.99 4.27 7.24
C ALA A 55 6.95 5.46 7.44
N VAL A 56 6.41 6.68 7.63
CA VAL A 56 7.21 7.88 7.93
C VAL A 56 7.93 7.74 9.27
N GLU A 57 7.21 7.37 10.33
CA GLU A 57 7.77 7.22 11.68
C GLU A 57 8.87 6.15 11.73
N ARG A 58 8.69 5.05 11.00
CA ARG A 58 9.65 3.94 10.95
C ARG A 58 10.68 4.06 9.83
N LYS A 59 10.66 5.16 9.06
CA LYS A 59 11.54 5.42 7.90
C LYS A 59 11.55 4.27 6.87
N VAL A 60 10.37 3.74 6.57
CA VAL A 60 10.14 2.70 5.56
C VAL A 60 9.73 3.37 4.25
N ALA A 61 10.43 3.11 3.15
CA ALA A 61 10.08 3.69 1.85
C ALA A 61 8.77 3.08 1.32
N HIS A 62 8.73 1.77 1.07
CA HIS A 62 7.55 1.03 0.61
C HIS A 62 7.34 -0.24 1.44
N CYS A 63 6.15 -0.40 2.02
CA CYS A 63 5.91 -1.50 2.97
C CYS A 63 6.09 -2.90 2.34
N SER A 64 5.61 -3.10 1.11
CA SER A 64 5.70 -4.39 0.42
C SER A 64 7.12 -4.79 0.02
N ALA A 65 8.03 -3.81 -0.11
CA ALA A 65 9.45 -4.07 -0.39
C ALA A 65 10.24 -4.13 0.93
N ASP A 66 10.16 -3.09 1.74
CA ASP A 66 11.17 -2.79 2.76
C ASP A 66 10.75 -3.16 4.19
N CYS A 67 9.46 -3.39 4.45
CA CYS A 67 8.99 -3.63 5.82
C CYS A 67 9.01 -5.12 6.18
N GLY A 68 9.87 -5.55 7.10
CA GLY A 68 9.92 -6.95 7.56
C GLY A 68 8.59 -7.52 8.09
N LEU A 69 7.68 -6.67 8.53
CA LEU A 69 6.37 -7.06 9.07
C LEU A 69 5.24 -7.09 8.03
N TYR A 70 5.51 -6.79 6.75
CA TYR A 70 4.46 -6.76 5.73
C TYR A 70 4.05 -8.17 5.27
N PRO A 71 2.74 -8.45 5.07
CA PRO A 71 1.59 -7.60 5.38
C PRO A 71 1.30 -7.57 6.89
N CYS A 72 1.14 -6.37 7.46
CA CYS A 72 0.87 -6.19 8.89
C CYS A 72 -0.62 -5.89 9.15
N PRO A 73 -1.09 -5.85 10.42
CA PRO A 73 -2.50 -5.59 10.73
C PRO A 73 -3.08 -4.32 10.07
N ARG A 74 -2.28 -3.28 9.81
CA ARG A 74 -2.74 -2.06 9.10
C ARG A 74 -3.18 -2.32 7.66
N PHE A 75 -2.66 -3.36 7.01
CA PHE A 75 -3.11 -3.80 5.68
C PHE A 75 -4.26 -4.79 5.75
N LEU A 76 -4.38 -5.54 6.85
CA LEU A 76 -5.39 -6.58 7.04
C LEU A 76 -6.73 -6.04 7.58
N ALA A 77 -6.70 -5.01 8.43
CA ALA A 77 -7.86 -4.51 9.16
C ALA A 77 -8.77 -3.58 8.32
N GLY A 78 -8.42 -3.27 7.07
CA GLY A 78 -9.17 -2.34 6.22
C GLY A 78 -9.11 -0.87 6.70
N PRO A 79 -9.76 0.08 5.99
CA PRO A 79 -10.59 -0.05 4.79
C PRO A 79 -9.80 0.06 3.46
N TYR A 80 -8.49 -0.17 3.48
CA TYR A 80 -7.63 -0.02 2.30
C TYR A 80 -7.96 -1.01 1.17
N PRO A 81 -7.74 -0.66 -0.11
CA PRO A 81 -8.21 -1.41 -1.28
C PRO A 81 -7.31 -2.62 -1.59
N PHE A 82 -6.93 -3.39 -0.58
CA PHE A 82 -6.12 -4.59 -0.73
C PHE A 82 -6.97 -5.82 -0.48
N SER A 83 -7.15 -6.63 -1.51
CA SER A 83 -7.76 -7.94 -1.33
C SER A 83 -6.82 -8.87 -0.58
N LYS A 84 -7.40 -9.86 0.11
CA LYS A 84 -6.64 -10.97 0.72
C LYS A 84 -5.67 -11.60 -0.30
N GLY A 85 -6.17 -11.91 -1.50
CA GLY A 85 -5.36 -12.49 -2.58
C GLY A 85 -4.18 -11.60 -3.03
N TYR A 86 -4.35 -10.27 -3.07
CA TYR A 86 -3.24 -9.36 -3.37
C TYR A 86 -2.16 -9.41 -2.27
N LEU A 87 -2.55 -9.38 -1.00
CA LEU A 87 -1.62 -9.41 0.13
C LEU A 87 -0.86 -10.75 0.20
N GLU A 88 -1.55 -11.87 -0.03
CA GLU A 88 -0.95 -13.21 -0.10
C GLU A 88 0.01 -13.35 -1.29
N MET A 89 -0.38 -12.84 -2.45
CA MET A 89 0.50 -12.77 -3.62
C MET A 89 1.78 -12.00 -3.29
N GLN A 90 1.68 -10.83 -2.66
CA GLN A 90 2.85 -10.05 -2.29
C GLN A 90 3.71 -10.79 -1.26
N MET A 91 3.12 -11.41 -0.24
CA MET A 91 3.85 -12.21 0.74
C MET A 91 4.71 -13.30 0.06
N ARG A 92 4.15 -14.08 -0.87
CA ARG A 92 4.89 -15.10 -1.62
C ARG A 92 6.01 -14.53 -2.49
N ARG A 93 5.79 -13.35 -3.09
CA ARG A 93 6.77 -12.68 -3.97
C ARG A 93 7.94 -12.03 -3.23
N ARG A 94 7.83 -11.82 -1.92
CA ARG A 94 8.91 -11.28 -1.08
C ARG A 94 10.02 -12.28 -0.79
N GLY A 95 9.96 -13.49 -1.34
CA GLY A 95 10.99 -14.51 -1.15
C GLY A 95 10.99 -15.13 0.25
N GLN A 96 9.95 -14.90 1.06
CA GLN A 96 9.70 -15.69 2.25
C GLN A 96 9.09 -17.01 1.78
N SER A 97 9.79 -18.12 1.99
CA SER A 97 9.26 -19.46 1.77
C SER A 97 7.87 -19.54 2.41
N ALA A 98 6.84 -19.83 1.61
CA ALA A 98 5.54 -20.16 2.17
C ALA A 98 5.73 -21.24 3.26
N PRO A 99 4.99 -21.22 4.38
CA PRO A 99 4.99 -22.35 5.29
C PRO A 99 4.73 -23.60 4.46
N GLN A 100 5.69 -24.53 4.47
CA GLN A 100 5.62 -25.74 3.67
C GLN A 100 4.33 -26.48 4.02
N GLY A 101 3.43 -26.65 3.06
CA GLY A 101 2.24 -27.49 3.24
C GLY A 101 0.91 -26.98 2.68
N GLN A 102 0.83 -25.79 2.07
CA GLN A 102 -0.40 -25.38 1.38
C GLN A 102 -0.19 -25.27 -0.14
N PRO A 103 -0.91 -26.07 -0.94
CA PRO A 103 -0.94 -25.85 -2.38
C PRO A 103 -1.52 -24.45 -2.63
N SER A 104 -0.84 -23.66 -3.47
CA SER A 104 -1.44 -22.42 -3.97
C SER A 104 -2.76 -22.78 -4.67
N PRO A 105 -3.87 -22.07 -4.39
CA PRO A 105 -5.08 -22.26 -5.17
C PRO A 105 -4.72 -22.00 -6.64
N ALA A 106 -5.16 -22.91 -7.50
CA ALA A 106 -5.03 -22.72 -8.94
C ALA A 106 -5.64 -21.35 -9.32
N PRO A 107 -5.09 -20.65 -10.32
CA PRO A 107 -5.73 -19.44 -10.80
C PRO A 107 -7.17 -19.79 -11.20
N ASP A 108 -8.14 -19.06 -10.65
CA ASP A 108 -9.54 -19.18 -11.08
C ASP A 108 -9.57 -19.00 -12.59
N LYS A 109 -10.16 -19.98 -13.30
CA LYS A 109 -10.39 -19.82 -14.74
C LYS A 109 -11.26 -18.57 -14.90
N PRO A 110 -10.85 -17.60 -15.74
CA PRO A 110 -11.72 -16.48 -16.04
C PRO A 110 -13.05 -17.03 -16.59
N PRO A 111 -14.20 -16.40 -16.27
CA PRO A 111 -15.47 -16.85 -16.79
C PRO A 111 -15.39 -16.91 -18.31
N SER A 112 -15.75 -18.06 -18.88
CA SER A 112 -15.86 -18.22 -20.32
C SER A 112 -16.99 -17.32 -20.80
N LEU A 113 -16.63 -16.26 -21.53
CA LEU A 113 -17.58 -15.44 -22.26
C LEU A 113 -18.20 -16.34 -23.35
N HIS A 114 -19.46 -16.73 -23.15
CA HIS A 114 -20.33 -17.25 -24.21
C HIS A 114 -21.21 -16.11 -24.70
#